data_AF-A0A8S1K262-F1
#
_entry.id   AF-A0A8S1K262-F1
#
_cell.length_a   1.000
_cell.length_b   1.000
_cell.length_c   1.000
_cell.angle_alpha   90.00
_cell.angle_beta   90.00
_cell.angle_gamma   90.00
#
_symmetry.space_group_name_H-M   'P 1'
#
loop_
_entity.id
_entity.type
_entity.pdbx_description
1 polymer ?
#
loop_
_entity_poly.entity_id
_entity_poly.type
_entity_poly.pdbx_seq_one_letter_code
_entity_poly.pdbx_strand_id
1 'polypeptide(L)'
;MSGELPKIVNKSLFTTYVEKKNAEEEAMKIKNRIDQIRQEREKILKKIQSEDQKAEQIYRHRLELQLKKEEKIRQKVEAPPPFSLSVSRAQRETLKQIKSEMLLRKKTEVKEFRDWHKHDLKETKLQRSMDQETFRSKVIQGKQEEKQANINTLNKLKDRRDKIRYDVELEKDKVIKEKIDYDQKIRELEQLEQLELSNLQYTIQRQNQTKEKVNLAQSLPPKEFEAKFVNGSAKGQQHQESS
;
A
#
# COMPACT_ATOMS: atom_id res chain seq x y z
N MET A 1 22.28 -32.79 -13.10
CA MET A 1 21.67 -31.61 -12.48
C MET A 1 21.65 -30.49 -13.51
N SER A 2 20.47 -30.15 -14.06
CA SER A 2 20.35 -29.16 -15.13
C SER A 2 20.32 -27.75 -14.55
N GLY A 3 21.47 -27.08 -14.53
CA GLY A 3 21.60 -25.69 -14.10
C GLY A 3 21.06 -24.71 -15.14
N GLU A 4 19.74 -24.72 -15.40
CA GLU A 4 19.11 -23.56 -16.05
C GLU A 4 19.30 -22.35 -15.12
N LEU A 5 20.11 -21.38 -15.56
CA LEU A 5 20.08 -20.04 -14.98
C LEU A 5 18.62 -19.54 -15.03
N PRO A 6 18.08 -18.98 -13.94
CA PRO A 6 16.68 -18.56 -13.90
C PRO A 6 16.44 -17.59 -15.04
N LYS A 7 15.54 -17.98 -15.97
CA LYS A 7 15.24 -17.21 -17.18
C LYS A 7 14.92 -15.78 -16.77
N ILE A 8 15.80 -14.83 -17.12
CA ILE A 8 15.64 -13.41 -16.77
C ILE A 8 14.52 -12.85 -17.65
N VAL A 9 13.29 -13.12 -17.24
CA VAL A 9 12.10 -12.49 -17.80
C VAL A 9 12.25 -11.01 -17.50
N ASN A 10 12.46 -10.20 -18.54
CA ASN A 10 12.55 -8.75 -18.44
C ASN A 10 11.16 -8.15 -18.13
N LYS A 11 10.63 -8.46 -16.94
CA LYS A 11 9.40 -7.88 -16.41
C LYS A 11 9.60 -6.37 -16.31
N SER A 12 8.64 -5.63 -16.86
CA SER A 12 8.54 -4.19 -16.65
C SER A 12 8.26 -3.91 -15.17
N LEU A 13 8.77 -2.77 -14.67
CA LEU A 13 8.41 -2.25 -13.35
C LEU A 13 6.89 -2.23 -13.14
N PHE A 14 6.11 -1.90 -14.18
CA PHE A 14 4.65 -1.94 -14.15
C PHE A 14 4.09 -3.36 -13.89
N THR A 15 4.59 -4.39 -14.57
CA THR A 15 4.15 -5.78 -14.34
C THR A 15 4.52 -6.26 -12.94
N THR A 16 5.68 -5.88 -12.40
CA THR A 16 6.07 -6.19 -11.02
C THR A 16 5.15 -5.49 -10.01
N TYR A 17 4.75 -4.23 -10.25
CA TYR A 17 3.78 -3.53 -9.40
C TYR A 17 2.41 -4.22 -9.36
N VAL A 18 1.91 -4.70 -10.51
CA VAL A 18 0.66 -5.48 -10.56
C VAL A 18 0.79 -6.79 -9.80
N GLU A 19 1.89 -7.53 -9.97
CA GLU A 19 2.16 -8.76 -9.22
C GLU A 19 2.23 -8.54 -7.70
N LYS A 20 2.87 -7.45 -7.26
CA LYS A 20 2.88 -7.03 -5.84
C LYS A 20 1.46 -6.70 -5.35
N LYS A 21 0.69 -5.91 -6.10
CA LYS A 21 -0.67 -5.49 -5.70
C LYS A 21 -1.61 -6.68 -5.55
N ASN A 22 -1.51 -7.66 -6.44
CA ASN A 22 -2.28 -8.90 -6.37
C ASN A 22 -1.95 -9.70 -5.10
N ALA A 23 -0.67 -9.84 -4.74
CA ALA A 23 -0.24 -10.53 -3.52
C ALA A 23 -0.67 -9.78 -2.23
N GLU A 24 -0.65 -8.45 -2.24
CA GLU A 24 -1.16 -7.62 -1.14
C GLU A 24 -2.67 -7.86 -0.92
N GLU A 25 -3.45 -7.91 -2.00
CA GLU A 25 -4.88 -8.21 -1.94
C GLU A 25 -5.16 -9.67 -1.52
N GLU A 26 -4.34 -10.62 -1.94
CA GLU A 26 -4.46 -12.03 -1.57
C GLU A 26 -4.21 -12.24 -0.08
N ALA A 27 -3.16 -11.63 0.47
CA ALA A 27 -2.91 -11.60 1.92
C ALA A 27 -4.11 -11.02 2.69
N MET A 28 -4.75 -9.95 2.18
CA MET A 28 -5.97 -9.39 2.78
C MET A 28 -7.18 -10.34 2.63
N LYS A 29 -7.33 -11.05 1.51
CA LYS A 29 -8.39 -12.06 1.29
C LYS A 29 -8.24 -13.26 2.23
N ILE A 30 -7.01 -13.71 2.54
CA ILE A 30 -6.76 -14.78 3.52
C ILE A 30 -7.05 -14.27 4.94
N LYS A 31 -6.55 -13.08 5.31
CA LYS A 31 -6.83 -12.47 6.62
C LYS A 31 -8.33 -12.36 6.89
N ASN A 32 -9.11 -11.88 5.92
CA ASN A 32 -10.56 -11.75 6.07
C ASN A 32 -11.25 -13.10 6.30
N ARG A 33 -10.74 -14.19 5.69
CA ARG A 33 -11.24 -15.57 5.95
C ARG A 33 -10.90 -16.04 7.37
N ILE A 34 -9.67 -15.82 7.83
CA ILE A 34 -9.26 -16.10 9.22
C ILE A 34 -10.17 -15.36 10.22
N ASP A 35 -10.43 -14.07 10.01
CA ASP A 35 -11.26 -13.28 10.90
C ASP A 35 -12.75 -13.70 10.85
N GLN A 36 -13.24 -14.22 9.72
CA GLN A 36 -14.56 -14.87 9.62
C GLN A 36 -14.61 -16.19 10.40
N ILE A 37 -13.63 -17.09 10.22
CA ILE A 37 -13.50 -18.36 10.94
C ILE A 37 -13.47 -18.12 12.46
N ARG A 38 -12.73 -17.10 12.90
CA ARG A 38 -12.69 -16.66 14.31
C ARG A 38 -14.05 -16.19 14.82
N GLN A 39 -14.77 -15.38 14.06
CA GLN A 39 -16.12 -14.96 14.44
C GLN A 39 -17.11 -16.13 14.50
N GLU A 40 -17.00 -17.12 13.62
CA GLU A 40 -17.83 -18.33 13.68
C GLU A 40 -17.47 -19.20 14.88
N ARG A 41 -16.19 -19.41 15.13
CA ARG A 41 -15.68 -20.09 16.34
C ARG A 41 -16.18 -19.38 17.61
N GLU A 42 -16.14 -18.06 17.67
CA GLU A 42 -16.65 -17.27 18.80
C GLU A 42 -18.18 -17.39 18.95
N LYS A 43 -18.95 -17.34 17.85
CA LYS A 43 -20.41 -17.58 17.86
C LYS A 43 -20.73 -18.99 18.38
N ILE A 44 -19.94 -20.00 18.03
CA ILE A 44 -20.12 -21.37 18.53
C ILE A 44 -19.66 -21.49 19.99
N LEU A 45 -18.57 -20.86 20.41
CA LEU A 45 -18.16 -20.82 21.83
C LEU A 45 -19.22 -20.14 22.71
N LYS A 46 -19.85 -19.05 22.23
CA LYS A 46 -20.99 -18.42 22.91
C LYS A 46 -22.23 -19.33 22.95
N LYS A 47 -22.51 -20.09 21.88
CA LYS A 47 -23.54 -21.14 21.89
C LYS A 47 -23.21 -22.23 22.90
N ILE A 48 -21.99 -22.77 22.91
CA ILE A 48 -21.51 -23.75 23.89
C ILE A 48 -21.68 -23.20 25.31
N GLN A 49 -21.24 -21.98 25.61
CA GLN A 49 -21.43 -21.37 26.92
C GLN A 49 -22.91 -21.25 27.28
N SER A 50 -23.78 -20.87 26.33
CA SER A 50 -25.23 -20.82 26.57
C SER A 50 -25.89 -22.20 26.67
N GLU A 51 -25.33 -23.24 26.04
CA GLU A 51 -25.81 -24.62 26.08
C GLU A 51 -25.33 -25.33 27.36
N ASP A 52 -24.07 -25.13 27.78
CA ASP A 52 -23.54 -25.52 29.10
C ASP A 52 -24.31 -24.81 30.22
N GLN A 53 -24.50 -23.49 30.11
CA GLN A 53 -25.36 -22.72 31.04
C GLN A 53 -26.82 -23.15 30.96
N LYS A 54 -27.34 -23.62 29.82
CA LYS A 54 -28.71 -24.16 29.72
C LYS A 54 -28.81 -25.57 30.29
N ALA A 55 -27.78 -26.42 30.21
CA ALA A 55 -27.73 -27.69 30.91
C ALA A 55 -27.66 -27.47 32.42
N GLU A 56 -26.78 -26.56 32.86
CA GLU A 56 -26.66 -26.15 34.25
C GLU A 56 -27.92 -25.44 34.74
N GLN A 57 -28.57 -24.60 33.94
CA GLN A 57 -29.85 -24.00 34.28
C GLN A 57 -30.97 -25.03 34.26
N ILE A 58 -31.02 -26.03 33.37
CA ILE A 58 -32.04 -27.09 33.43
C ILE A 58 -31.86 -27.94 34.69
N TYR A 59 -30.62 -28.20 35.11
CA TYR A 59 -30.32 -28.80 36.41
C TYR A 59 -30.73 -27.86 37.56
N ARG A 60 -30.18 -26.64 37.62
CA ARG A 60 -30.46 -25.60 38.63
C ARG A 60 -31.91 -25.09 38.63
N HIS A 61 -32.71 -25.32 37.58
CA HIS A 61 -34.12 -24.93 37.43
C HIS A 61 -35.08 -26.11 37.53
N ARG A 62 -34.60 -27.35 37.43
CA ARG A 62 -35.22 -28.46 38.17
C ARG A 62 -35.00 -28.23 39.68
N LEU A 63 -33.82 -27.73 40.07
CA LEU A 63 -33.50 -27.29 41.42
C LEU A 63 -34.13 -25.93 41.83
N GLU A 64 -34.57 -25.07 40.90
CA GLU A 64 -35.22 -23.77 41.18
C GLU A 64 -36.74 -23.79 40.92
N LEU A 65 -37.28 -24.74 40.16
CA LEU A 65 -38.68 -25.13 40.33
C LEU A 65 -38.87 -25.97 41.61
N GLN A 66 -37.78 -26.41 42.25
CA GLN A 66 -37.72 -26.72 43.68
C GLN A 66 -37.56 -25.45 44.54
N LEU A 67 -36.57 -24.58 44.27
CA LEU A 67 -36.26 -23.34 45.00
C LEU A 67 -37.05 -22.10 44.51
N LYS A 68 -36.55 -21.34 43.50
CA LYS A 68 -37.15 -20.15 42.82
C LYS A 68 -38.54 -20.33 42.13
N LYS A 69 -39.43 -21.07 42.77
CA LYS A 69 -40.82 -20.62 42.99
C LYS A 69 -40.90 -19.30 43.80
N GLU A 70 -39.78 -18.81 44.35
CA GLU A 70 -39.60 -17.58 45.14
C GLU A 70 -39.93 -16.24 44.42
N GLU A 71 -39.30 -15.94 43.28
CA GLU A 71 -38.81 -14.57 43.00
C GLU A 71 -38.99 -14.13 41.54
N LYS A 72 -39.26 -12.82 41.34
CA LYS A 72 -39.34 -12.14 40.03
C LYS A 72 -39.03 -10.62 40.12
N ILE A 73 -37.78 -10.15 40.00
CA ILE A 73 -37.43 -8.71 40.20
C ILE A 73 -36.40 -8.09 39.20
N ARG A 74 -36.76 -8.04 37.89
CA ARG A 74 -36.44 -6.97 36.88
C ARG A 74 -34.96 -6.67 36.46
N GLN A 75 -34.80 -5.79 35.44
CA GLN A 75 -33.53 -5.39 34.77
C GLN A 75 -33.47 -3.88 34.31
N LYS A 76 -32.87 -3.55 33.14
CA LYS A 76 -31.75 -2.57 32.99
C LYS A 76 -31.58 -1.99 31.54
N VAL A 77 -30.76 -0.91 31.35
CA VAL A 77 -30.15 -0.33 30.09
C VAL A 77 -31.11 0.19 28.96
N GLU A 78 -30.74 0.94 27.88
CA GLU A 78 -29.47 1.58 27.36
C GLU A 78 -29.72 3.06 26.86
N ALA A 79 -29.24 3.74 25.78
CA ALA A 79 -28.44 3.53 24.52
C ALA A 79 -27.81 4.88 23.98
N PRO A 80 -26.88 4.94 22.97
CA PRO A 80 -25.97 6.11 22.71
C PRO A 80 -25.99 6.94 21.35
N PRO A 81 -25.01 6.93 20.37
CA PRO A 81 -24.44 8.13 19.66
C PRO A 81 -24.52 8.08 18.07
N PRO A 82 -23.69 8.71 17.14
CA PRO A 82 -22.53 9.68 17.14
C PRO A 82 -22.53 10.78 15.97
N PHE A 83 -21.34 11.13 15.35
CA PHE A 83 -21.01 11.85 14.05
C PHE A 83 -20.59 13.38 14.05
N SER A 84 -19.97 14.04 13.02
CA SER A 84 -18.77 13.75 12.13
C SER A 84 -18.36 14.87 11.08
N LEU A 85 -17.05 15.00 10.71
CA LEU A 85 -16.42 15.48 9.40
C LEU A 85 -16.22 17.01 9.00
N SER A 86 -15.56 17.32 7.84
CA SER A 86 -14.95 18.65 7.37
C SER A 86 -15.12 19.01 5.84
N VAL A 87 -14.44 19.94 5.07
CA VAL A 87 -12.99 20.07 4.64
C VAL A 87 -12.45 21.52 4.21
N SER A 88 -11.99 21.81 2.94
CA SER A 88 -11.16 23.01 2.49
C SER A 88 -11.14 23.24 0.90
N ARG A 89 -10.38 24.05 0.08
CA ARG A 89 -9.06 24.82 0.10
C ARG A 89 -8.75 25.69 -1.20
N ALA A 90 -7.77 26.65 -1.19
CA ALA A 90 -6.79 27.10 -2.28
C ALA A 90 -6.94 28.36 -3.27
N GLN A 91 -5.77 28.89 -3.80
CA GLN A 91 -5.45 29.80 -5.00
C GLN A 91 -5.51 31.40 -4.95
N ARG A 92 -4.87 32.32 -5.77
CA ARG A 92 -3.77 32.33 -6.84
C ARG A 92 -2.86 33.64 -7.05
N GLU A 93 -2.65 34.22 -8.28
CA GLU A 93 -1.45 35.00 -8.85
C GLU A 93 -1.79 36.00 -10.06
N THR A 94 -1.00 36.83 -10.85
CA THR A 94 0.20 37.79 -10.83
C THR A 94 0.40 38.54 -12.22
N LEU A 95 1.13 39.71 -12.42
CA LEU A 95 1.42 40.39 -13.76
C LEU A 95 2.59 41.47 -13.88
N LYS A 96 2.88 42.09 -15.08
CA LYS A 96 4.01 43.05 -15.52
C LYS A 96 3.76 43.79 -16.91
N GLN A 97 4.54 44.68 -17.61
CA GLN A 97 5.64 45.73 -17.47
C GLN A 97 5.96 46.45 -18.87
N ILE A 98 6.58 47.68 -19.02
CA ILE A 98 6.84 48.41 -20.36
C ILE A 98 8.09 49.41 -20.50
N LYS A 99 8.18 50.30 -21.56
CA LYS A 99 9.32 51.21 -22.09
C LYS A 99 8.75 52.57 -22.71
N SER A 100 9.34 53.61 -23.39
CA SER A 100 10.64 54.12 -24.00
C SER A 100 10.65 55.70 -24.27
N GLU A 101 11.40 56.51 -25.11
CA GLU A 101 12.43 56.45 -26.24
C GLU A 101 13.34 57.77 -26.42
N MET A 102 13.79 58.25 -27.64
CA MET A 102 14.95 59.22 -27.87
C MET A 102 15.10 59.93 -29.31
N LEU A 103 16.28 60.54 -29.68
CA LEU A 103 16.90 60.96 -31.02
C LEU A 103 16.71 62.42 -31.62
N LEU A 104 17.41 62.97 -32.68
CA LEU A 104 18.87 63.16 -33.08
C LEU A 104 19.07 63.80 -34.54
N ARG A 105 20.02 64.77 -34.84
CA ARG A 105 20.51 65.16 -36.25
C ARG A 105 21.76 66.11 -36.45
N LYS A 106 22.31 66.24 -37.70
CA LYS A 106 23.60 66.89 -38.18
C LYS A 106 23.65 67.20 -39.72
N LYS A 107 24.56 68.08 -40.25
CA LYS A 107 25.51 67.87 -41.42
C LYS A 107 26.09 69.14 -42.15
N THR A 108 27.35 69.07 -42.64
CA THR A 108 27.98 69.88 -43.74
C THR A 108 29.34 69.28 -44.18
N GLU A 109 29.49 68.68 -45.38
CA GLU A 109 30.74 68.04 -45.89
C GLU A 109 30.83 68.12 -47.45
N VAL A 110 31.92 68.61 -48.10
CA VAL A 110 32.09 68.52 -49.59
C VAL A 110 33.53 68.44 -50.17
N LYS A 111 34.50 69.31 -49.86
CA LYS A 111 35.73 69.43 -50.70
C LYS A 111 36.88 68.46 -50.36
N GLU A 112 36.98 68.01 -49.10
CA GLU A 112 37.94 66.97 -48.68
C GLU A 112 37.74 65.65 -49.45
N PHE A 113 36.52 65.46 -49.95
CA PHE A 113 35.96 64.27 -50.60
C PHE A 113 36.78 63.65 -51.73
N ARG A 114 37.52 64.37 -52.57
CA ARG A 114 38.06 63.74 -53.80
C ARG A 114 39.32 62.89 -53.60
N ASP A 115 40.29 63.41 -52.84
CA ASP A 115 41.51 62.65 -52.56
C ASP A 115 41.32 61.74 -51.34
N TRP A 116 40.37 62.09 -50.45
CA TRP A 116 39.66 61.12 -49.58
C TRP A 116 39.17 59.94 -50.41
N HIS A 117 38.38 60.12 -51.47
CA HIS A 117 37.78 59.02 -52.24
C HIS A 117 38.79 58.03 -52.86
N LYS A 118 40.04 58.45 -53.16
CA LYS A 118 41.09 57.51 -53.60
C LYS A 118 41.72 56.72 -52.44
N HIS A 119 41.82 57.31 -51.27
CA HIS A 119 42.27 56.66 -50.04
C HIS A 119 41.17 55.71 -49.54
N ASP A 120 39.95 56.22 -49.38
CA ASP A 120 38.70 55.51 -49.17
C ASP A 120 38.52 54.33 -50.13
N LEU A 121 38.81 54.44 -51.43
CA LEU A 121 38.69 53.28 -52.33
C LEU A 121 39.70 52.15 -52.01
N LYS A 122 40.89 52.47 -51.49
CA LYS A 122 41.87 51.47 -51.03
C LYS A 122 41.49 50.92 -49.66
N GLU A 123 41.14 51.78 -48.71
CA GLU A 123 40.66 51.42 -47.38
C GLU A 123 39.40 50.56 -47.48
N THR A 124 38.39 50.97 -48.25
CA THR A 124 37.17 50.20 -48.56
C THR A 124 37.49 48.84 -49.18
N LYS A 125 38.53 48.70 -50.02
CA LYS A 125 38.94 47.38 -50.53
C LYS A 125 39.56 46.49 -49.45
N LEU A 126 40.44 47.05 -48.62
CA LEU A 126 41.05 46.33 -47.50
C LEU A 126 39.99 45.97 -46.44
N GLN A 127 39.15 46.93 -46.06
CA GLN A 127 38.03 46.78 -45.14
C GLN A 127 37.06 45.72 -45.64
N ARG A 128 36.62 45.73 -46.91
CA ARG A 128 35.78 44.66 -47.46
C ARG A 128 36.44 43.27 -47.39
N SER A 129 37.76 43.19 -47.51
CA SER A 129 38.49 41.92 -47.33
C SER A 129 38.48 41.48 -45.86
N MET A 130 38.80 42.39 -44.94
CA MET A 130 38.75 42.17 -43.49
C MET A 130 37.33 41.83 -43.01
N ASP A 131 36.31 42.47 -43.56
CA ASP A 131 34.89 42.21 -43.30
C ASP A 131 34.49 40.82 -43.81
N GLN A 132 34.94 40.42 -45.01
CA GLN A 132 34.67 39.09 -45.56
C GLN A 132 35.36 37.99 -44.75
N GLU A 133 36.61 38.20 -44.31
CA GLU A 133 37.32 37.28 -43.43
C GLU A 133 36.65 37.21 -42.04
N THR A 134 36.35 38.36 -41.44
CA THR A 134 35.61 38.46 -40.17
C THR A 134 34.25 37.76 -40.25
N PHE A 135 33.54 37.90 -41.38
CA PHE A 135 32.28 37.21 -41.62
C PHE A 135 32.47 35.69 -41.73
N ARG A 136 33.47 35.20 -42.48
CA ARG A 136 33.82 33.77 -42.55
C ARG A 136 34.15 33.22 -41.17
N SER A 137 34.98 33.92 -40.40
CA SER A 137 35.36 33.52 -39.03
C SER A 137 34.17 33.48 -38.09
N LYS A 138 33.27 34.48 -38.12
CA LYS A 138 32.01 34.48 -37.35
C LYS A 138 31.09 33.30 -37.73
N VAL A 139 30.99 32.97 -39.03
CA VAL A 139 30.20 31.82 -39.50
C VAL A 139 30.83 30.47 -39.09
N ILE A 140 32.16 30.37 -39.05
CA ILE A 140 32.86 29.19 -38.56
C ILE A 140 32.69 29.05 -37.04
N GLN A 141 32.85 30.15 -36.29
CA GLN A 141 32.65 30.20 -34.84
C GLN A 141 31.23 29.79 -34.46
N GLY A 142 30.20 30.38 -35.08
CA GLY A 142 28.80 30.01 -34.82
C GLY A 142 28.54 28.52 -35.05
N LYS A 143 29.08 27.94 -36.14
CA LYS A 143 28.99 26.49 -36.41
C LYS A 143 29.77 25.61 -35.43
N GLN A 144 30.78 26.14 -34.74
CA GLN A 144 31.49 25.45 -33.65
C GLN A 144 30.71 25.54 -32.34
N GLU A 145 30.16 26.71 -32.02
CA GLU A 145 29.29 26.95 -30.86
C GLU A 145 28.00 26.11 -30.92
N GLU A 146 27.33 26.05 -32.08
CA GLU A 146 26.20 25.15 -32.35
C GLU A 146 26.56 23.67 -32.12
N LYS A 147 27.71 23.22 -32.64
CA LYS A 147 28.18 21.84 -32.43
C LYS A 147 28.42 21.56 -30.95
N GLN A 148 29.06 22.47 -30.22
CA GLN A 148 29.32 22.30 -28.80
C GLN A 148 28.02 22.33 -27.98
N ALA A 149 27.07 23.20 -28.31
CA ALA A 149 25.75 23.25 -27.70
C ALA A 149 24.96 21.94 -27.92
N ASN A 150 25.03 21.37 -29.13
CA ASN A 150 24.42 20.08 -29.46
C ASN A 150 25.08 18.92 -28.69
N ILE A 151 26.41 18.86 -28.59
CA ILE A 151 27.13 17.86 -27.78
C ILE A 151 26.76 17.99 -26.29
N ASN A 152 26.75 19.21 -25.75
CA ASN A 152 26.36 19.49 -24.38
C ASN A 152 24.90 19.07 -24.09
N THR A 153 24.01 19.20 -25.08
CA THR A 153 22.60 18.78 -24.98
C THR A 153 22.47 17.26 -25.06
N LEU A 154 23.19 16.60 -25.97
CA LEU A 154 23.25 15.14 -26.10
C LEU A 154 23.72 14.50 -24.78
N ASN A 155 24.78 15.03 -24.17
CA ASN A 155 25.30 14.53 -22.91
C ASN A 155 24.27 14.67 -21.78
N LYS A 156 23.65 15.85 -21.61
CA LYS A 156 22.57 16.06 -20.61
C LYS A 156 21.38 15.11 -20.81
N LEU A 157 21.02 14.79 -22.05
CA LEU A 157 19.96 13.81 -22.36
C LEU A 157 20.39 12.37 -22.04
N LYS A 158 21.65 12.02 -22.32
CA LYS A 158 22.24 10.73 -21.95
C LYS A 158 22.28 10.55 -20.43
N ASP A 159 22.82 11.52 -19.70
CA ASP A 159 22.93 11.48 -18.24
C ASP A 159 21.56 11.38 -17.58
N ARG A 160 20.57 12.12 -18.10
CA ARG A 160 19.16 12.03 -17.64
C ARG A 160 18.56 10.66 -17.92
N ARG A 161 18.78 10.08 -19.10
CA ARG A 161 18.30 8.72 -19.45
C ARG A 161 18.94 7.66 -18.56
N ASP A 162 20.25 7.75 -18.35
CA ASP A 162 21.01 6.76 -17.61
C ASP A 162 20.70 6.84 -16.10
N LYS A 163 20.42 8.04 -15.57
CA LYS A 163 19.80 8.21 -14.25
C LYS A 163 18.40 7.59 -14.18
N ILE A 164 17.50 7.91 -15.11
CA ILE A 164 16.12 7.35 -15.11
C ILE A 164 16.16 5.82 -15.14
N ARG A 165 17.10 5.23 -15.88
CA ARG A 165 17.30 3.77 -15.90
C ARG A 165 17.72 3.23 -14.53
N TYR A 166 18.68 3.89 -13.86
CA TYR A 166 19.12 3.51 -12.52
C TYR A 166 17.99 3.62 -11.48
N ASP A 167 17.26 4.74 -11.47
CA ASP A 167 16.12 4.98 -10.58
C ASP A 167 15.01 3.91 -10.80
N VAL A 168 14.78 3.48 -12.04
CA VAL A 168 13.78 2.44 -12.40
C VAL A 168 14.20 1.03 -11.96
N GLU A 169 15.46 0.64 -12.13
CA GLU A 169 15.92 -0.70 -11.68
C GLU A 169 15.97 -0.77 -10.14
N LEU A 170 16.36 0.31 -9.45
CA LEU A 170 16.28 0.38 -7.98
C LEU A 170 14.86 0.17 -7.44
N GLU A 171 13.88 0.88 -8.01
CA GLU A 171 12.48 0.73 -7.58
C GLU A 171 11.93 -0.66 -7.96
N LYS A 172 12.39 -1.25 -9.07
CA LYS A 172 12.04 -2.62 -9.46
C LYS A 172 12.57 -3.65 -8.46
N ASP A 173 13.83 -3.55 -8.03
CA ASP A 173 14.40 -4.42 -6.99
C ASP A 173 13.67 -4.29 -5.64
N LYS A 174 13.24 -3.07 -5.30
CA LYS A 174 12.42 -2.80 -4.11
C LYS A 174 11.04 -3.44 -4.21
N VAL A 175 10.32 -3.26 -5.32
CA VAL A 175 9.01 -3.88 -5.54
C VAL A 175 9.10 -5.41 -5.60
N ILE A 176 10.19 -5.98 -6.14
CA ILE A 176 10.45 -7.43 -6.09
C ILE A 176 10.57 -7.94 -4.65
N LYS A 177 11.34 -7.25 -3.79
CA LYS A 177 11.48 -7.61 -2.37
C LYS A 177 10.14 -7.54 -1.65
N GLU A 178 9.43 -6.42 -1.77
CA GLU A 178 8.11 -6.24 -1.16
C GLU A 178 7.11 -7.33 -1.64
N LYS A 179 7.17 -7.76 -2.91
CA LYS A 179 6.38 -8.87 -3.44
C LYS A 179 6.76 -10.20 -2.78
N ILE A 180 8.05 -10.50 -2.65
CA ILE A 180 8.55 -11.72 -1.97
C ILE A 180 8.12 -11.74 -0.48
N ASP A 181 8.10 -10.59 0.19
CA ASP A 181 7.64 -10.47 1.57
C ASP A 181 6.13 -10.77 1.67
N TYR A 182 5.31 -10.30 0.70
CA TYR A 182 3.91 -10.70 0.59
C TYR A 182 3.74 -12.20 0.28
N ASP A 183 4.57 -12.80 -0.58
CA ASP A 183 4.54 -14.25 -0.86
C ASP A 183 4.87 -15.09 0.37
N GLN A 184 5.72 -14.60 1.28
CA GLN A 184 6.01 -15.28 2.56
C GLN A 184 4.81 -15.14 3.51
N LYS A 185 4.32 -13.91 3.68
CA LYS A 185 3.15 -13.59 4.51
C LYS A 185 1.86 -14.31 4.09
N ILE A 186 1.66 -14.54 2.79
CA ILE A 186 0.57 -15.38 2.26
C ILE A 186 0.66 -16.78 2.87
N ARG A 187 1.82 -17.44 2.79
CA ARG A 187 2.02 -18.82 3.30
C ARG A 187 1.89 -18.90 4.83
N GLU A 188 2.34 -17.89 5.56
CA GLU A 188 2.11 -17.78 7.01
C GLU A 188 0.60 -17.66 7.34
N LEU A 189 -0.14 -16.86 6.58
CA LEU A 189 -1.58 -16.70 6.75
C LEU A 189 -2.35 -17.97 6.34
N GLU A 190 -1.93 -18.69 5.30
CA GLU A 190 -2.53 -19.98 4.89
C GLU A 190 -2.35 -21.05 5.99
N GLN A 191 -1.18 -21.12 6.62
CA GLN A 191 -0.94 -22.00 7.77
C GLN A 191 -1.83 -21.61 8.97
N LEU A 192 -2.00 -20.31 9.23
CA LEU A 192 -2.89 -19.82 10.30
C LEU A 192 -4.37 -20.07 9.99
N GLU A 193 -4.79 -20.00 8.72
CA GLU A 193 -6.13 -20.36 8.26
C GLU A 193 -6.42 -21.85 8.50
N GLN A 194 -5.48 -22.74 8.14
CA GLN A 194 -5.60 -24.18 8.41
C GLN A 194 -5.69 -24.48 9.92
N LEU A 195 -4.90 -23.79 10.75
CA LEU A 195 -4.95 -23.93 12.21
C LEU A 195 -6.30 -23.46 12.78
N GLU A 196 -6.84 -22.33 12.32
CA GLU A 196 -8.13 -21.82 12.81
C GLU A 196 -9.32 -22.64 12.28
N LEU A 197 -9.23 -23.26 11.09
CA LEU A 197 -10.18 -24.26 10.63
C LEU A 197 -10.17 -25.52 11.51
N SER A 198 -8.99 -26.00 11.93
CA SER A 198 -8.88 -27.11 12.88
C SER A 198 -9.48 -26.75 14.24
N ASN A 199 -9.19 -25.55 14.75
CA ASN A 199 -9.80 -25.01 15.97
C ASN A 199 -11.34 -24.91 15.87
N LEU A 200 -11.88 -24.52 14.71
CA LEU A 200 -13.31 -24.45 14.44
C LEU A 200 -13.94 -25.85 14.46
N GLN A 201 -13.32 -26.84 13.80
CA GLN A 201 -13.77 -28.24 13.81
C GLN A 201 -13.81 -28.83 15.24
N TYR A 202 -12.76 -28.64 16.03
CA TYR A 202 -12.73 -29.04 17.44
C TYR A 202 -13.83 -28.34 18.26
N THR A 203 -14.06 -27.05 18.00
CA THR A 203 -15.15 -26.29 18.64
C THR A 203 -16.54 -26.84 18.26
N ILE A 204 -16.75 -27.25 17.01
CA ILE A 204 -18.00 -27.90 16.55
C ILE A 204 -18.20 -29.26 17.24
N GLN A 205 -17.15 -30.08 17.37
CA GLN A 205 -17.19 -31.35 18.10
C GLN A 205 -17.60 -31.13 19.57
N ARG A 206 -16.99 -30.17 20.26
CA ARG A 206 -17.40 -29.77 21.62
C ARG A 206 -18.86 -29.30 21.68
N GLN A 207 -19.36 -28.57 20.68
CA GLN A 207 -20.77 -28.18 20.66
C GLN A 207 -21.71 -29.38 20.63
N ASN A 208 -21.39 -30.43 19.87
CA ASN A 208 -22.24 -31.62 19.82
C ASN A 208 -22.25 -32.38 21.15
N GLN A 209 -21.09 -32.52 21.81
CA GLN A 209 -20.99 -33.04 23.19
C GLN A 209 -21.80 -32.18 24.19
N THR A 210 -21.81 -30.86 24.02
CA THR A 210 -22.58 -29.94 24.88
C THR A 210 -24.09 -30.10 24.67
N LYS A 211 -24.55 -30.30 23.42
CA LYS A 211 -25.97 -30.63 23.12
C LYS A 211 -26.38 -31.99 23.70
N GLU A 212 -25.51 -33.00 23.62
CA GLU A 212 -25.74 -34.30 24.27
C GLU A 212 -25.89 -34.14 25.79
N LYS A 213 -25.02 -33.35 26.43
CA LYS A 213 -25.13 -32.97 27.85
C LYS A 213 -26.45 -32.23 28.17
N VAL A 214 -26.91 -31.30 27.32
CA VAL A 214 -28.24 -30.65 27.46
C VAL A 214 -29.37 -31.67 27.37
N ASN A 215 -29.33 -32.58 26.40
CA ASN A 215 -30.35 -33.62 26.22
C ASN A 215 -30.39 -34.57 27.43
N LEU A 216 -29.22 -34.96 27.97
CA LEU A 216 -29.11 -35.78 29.17
C LEU A 216 -29.57 -35.04 30.44
N ALA A 217 -29.36 -33.72 30.54
CA ALA A 217 -29.92 -32.90 31.63
C ALA A 217 -31.46 -32.84 31.59
N GLN A 218 -32.06 -33.03 30.42
CA GLN A 218 -33.53 -33.10 30.23
C GLN A 218 -34.09 -34.52 30.44
N SER A 219 -33.40 -35.56 30.02
CA SER A 219 -33.91 -36.94 30.12
C SER A 219 -33.60 -37.64 31.46
N LEU A 220 -32.46 -37.36 32.09
CA LEU A 220 -32.05 -38.04 33.33
C LEU A 220 -32.59 -37.36 34.60
N PRO A 221 -32.80 -38.13 35.69
CA PRO A 221 -32.97 -37.59 37.03
C PRO A 221 -31.74 -36.79 37.48
N PRO A 222 -31.89 -35.72 38.32
CA PRO A 222 -30.77 -34.86 38.71
C PRO A 222 -29.56 -35.61 39.32
N LYS A 223 -29.80 -36.63 40.15
CA LYS A 223 -28.73 -37.45 40.77
C LYS A 223 -27.93 -38.28 39.77
N GLU A 224 -28.56 -38.78 38.70
CA GLU A 224 -27.89 -39.56 37.66
C GLU A 224 -27.10 -38.68 36.70
N PHE A 225 -27.62 -37.47 36.43
CA PHE A 225 -26.89 -36.45 35.69
C PHE A 225 -25.65 -35.98 36.47
N GLU A 226 -25.79 -35.74 37.78
CA GLU A 226 -24.71 -35.38 38.70
C GLU A 226 -23.61 -36.45 38.78
N ALA A 227 -24.00 -37.73 38.85
CA ALA A 227 -23.05 -38.86 38.81
C ALA A 227 -22.20 -38.89 37.53
N LYS A 228 -22.77 -38.52 36.37
CA LYS A 228 -22.06 -38.51 35.07
C LYS A 228 -21.23 -37.24 34.83
N PHE A 229 -21.73 -36.06 35.20
CA PHE A 229 -21.19 -34.77 34.76
C PHE A 229 -20.71 -33.82 35.88
N VAL A 230 -20.87 -34.19 37.15
CA VAL A 230 -20.37 -33.40 38.30
C VAL A 230 -19.33 -34.22 39.06
N ASN A 231 -19.69 -35.42 39.53
CA ASN A 231 -18.77 -36.29 40.26
C ASN A 231 -17.69 -36.93 39.36
N GLY A 232 -17.92 -37.02 38.04
CA GLY A 232 -16.92 -37.44 37.07
C GLY A 232 -15.80 -36.41 36.86
N SER A 233 -16.14 -35.11 36.85
CA SER A 233 -15.18 -34.03 36.56
C SER A 233 -14.06 -33.92 37.59
N ALA A 234 -14.36 -34.21 38.87
CA ALA A 234 -13.38 -34.23 39.95
C ALA A 234 -12.24 -35.25 39.75
N LYS A 235 -12.43 -36.29 38.91
CA LYS A 235 -11.38 -37.25 38.55
C LYS A 235 -10.66 -36.94 37.24
N GLY A 236 -11.19 -36.04 36.41
CA GLY A 236 -10.61 -35.69 35.12
C GLY A 236 -9.43 -34.71 35.21
N GLN A 237 -9.47 -33.77 36.15
CA GLN A 237 -8.50 -32.66 36.19
C GLN A 237 -7.10 -33.09 36.64
N GLN A 238 -6.96 -34.14 37.46
CA GLN A 238 -5.65 -34.65 37.91
C GLN A 238 -4.79 -35.26 36.79
N HIS A 239 -5.30 -35.38 35.56
CA HIS A 239 -4.57 -35.92 34.41
C HIS A 239 -4.20 -34.90 33.32
N GLN A 240 -4.50 -33.60 33.51
CA GLN A 240 -4.15 -32.55 32.54
C GLN A 240 -3.07 -31.55 33.01
N GLU A 241 -2.60 -31.63 34.25
CA GLU A 241 -1.47 -30.80 34.75
C GLU A 241 -0.11 -31.52 34.62
N SER A 242 -0.05 -32.63 33.88
CA SER A 242 1.05 -33.60 33.89
C SER A 242 1.63 -33.92 32.50
N SER A 243 1.42 -33.08 31.49
CA SER A 243 1.92 -33.23 30.10
C SER A 243 2.00 -31.89 29.38
#